data_AF-A0A6G4XA67-F1
#
_entry.id   AF-A0A6G4XA67-F1
#
_cell.length_a   1.000
_cell.length_b   1.000
_cell.length_c   1.000
_cell.angle_alpha   90.00
_cell.angle_beta   90.00
_cell.angle_gamma   90.00
#
_symmetry.space_group_name_H-M   'P 1'
#
loop_
_entity.id
_entity.type
_entity.pdbx_description
1 polymer ?
#
loop_
_entity_poly.entity_id
_entity_poly.type
_entity_poly.pdbx_seq_one_letter_code
_entity_poly.pdbx_strand_id
1 'polypeptide(L)'
;MPEMPSTESAVTAIRAVAERYGHQVTIEHAIGADESSRRTAAGAFAVTDEDGSLPHEALLEIPAAESPLSPEIAVQVFAEGDAHITLDGITFHDVPRERAPAFLETVFDGRARVKLTWYPPYCRLIVALPGDRTYKEVVPMAHGGLSRWMNTLTP
;
A
#
# COMPACT_ATOMS: atom_id res chain seq x y z
N MET A 1 -2.42 -9.03 -15.77
CA MET A 1 -2.88 -7.64 -15.51
C MET A 1 -2.22 -6.77 -16.56
N PRO A 2 -2.87 -5.70 -17.05
CA PRO A 2 -2.22 -4.77 -17.98
C PRO A 2 -0.98 -4.17 -17.31
N GLU A 3 0.14 -4.13 -18.03
CA GLU A 3 1.32 -3.40 -17.58
C GLU A 3 0.92 -1.93 -17.44
N MET A 4 1.18 -1.34 -16.28
CA MET A 4 0.91 0.08 -16.06
C MET A 4 2.19 0.84 -16.43
N PRO A 5 2.21 1.59 -17.55
CA PRO A 5 3.43 2.23 -18.04
C PRO A 5 3.80 3.45 -17.20
N SER A 6 2.84 4.11 -16.55
CA SER A 6 3.06 5.33 -15.77
C SER A 6 2.53 5.25 -14.34
N THR A 7 3.11 6.06 -13.43
CA THR A 7 2.60 6.25 -12.06
C THR A 7 1.13 6.70 -12.08
N GLU A 8 0.76 7.63 -12.96
CA GLU A 8 -0.61 8.15 -13.06
C GLU A 8 -1.64 7.05 -13.39
N SER A 9 -1.26 6.08 -14.22
CA SER A 9 -2.10 4.91 -14.51
C SER A 9 -2.37 4.09 -13.25
N ALA A 10 -1.34 3.91 -12.41
CA ALA A 10 -1.46 3.20 -11.14
C ALA A 10 -2.32 3.97 -10.12
N VAL A 11 -2.10 5.27 -9.98
CA VAL A 11 -2.92 6.15 -9.11
C VAL A 11 -4.39 6.09 -9.53
N THR A 12 -4.67 6.20 -10.83
CA THR A 12 -6.03 6.15 -11.37
C THR A 12 -6.69 4.80 -11.10
N ALA A 13 -5.96 3.70 -11.29
CA ALA A 13 -6.46 2.36 -11.01
C ALA A 13 -6.75 2.15 -9.52
N ILE A 14 -5.86 2.61 -8.63
CA ILE A 14 -6.06 2.54 -7.18
C ILE A 14 -7.28 3.36 -6.76
N ARG A 15 -7.41 4.60 -7.27
CA ARG A 15 -8.55 5.47 -6.97
C ARG A 15 -9.87 4.82 -7.40
N ALA A 16 -9.90 4.26 -8.60
CA ALA A 16 -11.08 3.56 -9.12
C ALA A 16 -11.47 2.34 -8.27
N VAL A 17 -10.49 1.62 -7.70
CA VAL A 17 -10.76 0.53 -6.76
C VAL A 17 -11.38 1.09 -5.48
N ALA A 18 -10.75 2.06 -4.84
CA ALA A 18 -11.25 2.62 -3.57
C ALA A 18 -12.66 3.23 -3.71
N GLU A 19 -12.91 3.98 -4.80
CA GLU A 19 -14.24 4.52 -5.12
C GLU A 19 -15.28 3.41 -5.29
N ARG A 20 -14.92 2.27 -5.93
CA ARG A 20 -15.83 1.12 -6.10
C ARG A 20 -16.29 0.52 -4.77
N TYR A 21 -15.41 0.52 -3.77
CA TYR A 21 -15.71 0.03 -2.42
C TYR A 21 -16.25 1.14 -1.49
N GLY A 22 -16.49 2.34 -2.01
CA GLY A 22 -17.08 3.46 -1.26
C GLY A 22 -16.11 4.15 -0.29
N HIS A 23 -14.80 3.98 -0.47
CA HIS A 23 -13.79 4.64 0.34
C HIS A 23 -13.41 6.01 -0.26
N GLN A 24 -13.29 7.02 0.60
CA GLN A 24 -12.70 8.30 0.22
C GLN A 24 -11.18 8.14 0.06
N VAL A 25 -10.62 8.76 -0.96
CA VAL A 25 -9.18 8.76 -1.23
C VAL A 25 -8.68 10.18 -1.27
N THR A 26 -7.68 10.48 -0.45
CA THR A 26 -6.85 11.67 -0.59
C THR A 26 -5.64 11.31 -1.42
N ILE A 27 -5.32 12.11 -2.44
CA ILE A 27 -4.19 11.87 -3.32
C ILE A 27 -3.26 13.08 -3.26
N GLU A 28 -2.02 12.83 -2.85
CA GLU A 28 -0.95 13.79 -2.84
C GLU A 28 0.09 13.40 -3.90
N HIS A 29 0.29 14.27 -4.89
CA HIS A 29 1.29 14.07 -5.93
C HIS A 29 2.56 14.83 -5.57
N ALA A 30 3.66 14.12 -5.34
CA ALA A 30 4.98 14.74 -5.20
C ALA A 30 5.53 15.00 -6.60
N ILE A 31 5.30 16.21 -7.10
CA ILE A 31 5.95 16.72 -8.30
C ILE A 31 7.40 16.98 -7.93
N GLY A 32 8.37 16.43 -8.69
CA GLY A 32 9.81 16.53 -8.45
C GLY A 32 10.34 17.96 -8.34
N ALA A 33 10.09 18.60 -7.21
CA ALA A 33 10.53 19.92 -6.82
C ALA A 33 10.76 19.88 -5.30
N ASP A 34 12.02 19.70 -4.92
CA ASP A 34 12.64 20.15 -3.67
C ASP A 34 11.69 20.39 -2.47
N GLU A 35 11.20 19.32 -1.85
CA GLU A 35 10.86 19.34 -0.42
C GLU A 35 11.77 18.36 0.34
N SER A 36 13.05 18.69 0.23
CA SER A 36 14.12 18.20 1.09
C SER A 36 13.85 18.61 2.54
N SER A 37 13.13 17.79 3.31
CA SER A 37 13.38 17.71 4.75
C SER A 37 13.19 16.31 5.33
N ARG A 38 14.32 15.58 5.26
CA ARG A 38 14.74 14.44 6.10
C ARG A 38 14.11 13.07 5.80
N ARG A 39 14.79 12.31 4.94
CA ARG A 39 15.83 11.35 5.38
C ARG A 39 16.59 10.72 4.19
N THR A 40 17.88 11.01 4.15
CA THR A 40 18.98 10.07 3.87
C THR A 40 19.07 9.40 2.49
N ALA A 41 19.86 10.06 1.63
CA ALA A 41 20.92 9.48 0.78
C ALA A 41 20.55 8.49 -0.36
N ALA A 42 20.26 9.05 -1.54
CA ALA A 42 20.75 8.65 -2.87
C ALA A 42 20.21 9.71 -3.84
N GLY A 43 21.00 10.47 -4.60
CA GLY A 43 21.80 9.99 -5.72
C GLY A 43 21.26 10.69 -6.97
N ALA A 44 21.90 11.81 -7.34
CA ALA A 44 21.47 12.74 -8.37
C ALA A 44 21.56 12.14 -9.80
N PHE A 45 20.57 11.35 -10.22
CA PHE A 45 20.31 11.00 -11.63
C PHE A 45 18.83 10.60 -11.79
N ALA A 46 17.92 11.59 -11.84
CA ALA A 46 16.52 11.36 -12.13
C ALA A 46 16.35 11.02 -13.62
N VAL A 47 16.07 9.74 -13.91
CA VAL A 47 15.65 9.26 -15.23
C VAL A 47 14.18 9.68 -15.41
N THR A 48 13.89 10.44 -16.47
CA THR A 48 12.53 10.83 -16.85
C THR A 48 11.71 9.61 -17.27
N ASP A 49 10.41 9.58 -16.92
CA ASP A 49 9.47 8.57 -17.42
C ASP A 49 9.36 8.65 -18.95
N GLU A 50 8.94 7.56 -19.61
CA GLU A 50 8.91 7.43 -21.08
C GLU A 50 7.98 8.45 -21.75
N ASP A 51 7.02 9.02 -20.99
CA ASP A 51 6.12 10.10 -21.43
C ASP A 51 6.66 11.53 -21.14
N GLY A 52 7.91 11.65 -20.67
CA GLY A 52 8.56 12.95 -20.41
C GLY A 52 8.09 13.66 -19.14
N SER A 53 7.28 13.01 -18.32
CA SER A 53 6.94 13.48 -16.97
C SER A 53 8.12 13.23 -16.02
N LEU A 54 8.33 14.13 -15.06
CA LEU A 54 9.33 13.93 -14.01
C LEU A 54 9.00 12.62 -13.26
N PRO A 55 9.99 11.91 -12.69
CA PRO A 55 9.69 10.79 -11.81
C PRO A 55 8.79 11.29 -10.67
N HIS A 56 7.52 10.88 -10.71
CA HIS A 56 6.50 11.32 -9.76
C HIS A 56 6.25 10.20 -8.77
N GLU A 57 6.57 10.47 -7.51
CA GLU A 57 6.03 9.72 -6.39
C GLU A 57 4.60 10.20 -6.13
N ALA A 58 3.70 9.28 -5.83
CA ALA A 58 2.33 9.60 -5.45
C ALA A 58 1.97 8.91 -4.14
N LEU A 59 1.46 9.66 -3.18
CA LEU A 59 0.92 9.15 -1.93
C LEU A 59 -0.60 9.18 -2.00
N LEU A 60 -1.23 8.04 -1.79
CA LEU A 60 -2.68 7.88 -1.70
C LEU A 60 -3.01 7.47 -0.29
N GLU A 61 -3.79 8.28 0.41
CA GLU A 61 -4.26 7.99 1.75
C GLU A 61 -5.75 7.68 1.70
N ILE A 62 -6.09 6.50 2.21
CA ILE A 62 -7.45 6.02 2.35
C ILE A 62 -7.69 5.92 3.87
N PRO A 63 -8.34 6.92 4.48
CA PRO A 63 -8.61 6.88 5.90
C PRO A 63 -9.50 5.68 6.22
N ALA A 64 -9.38 5.19 7.46
CA ALA A 64 -10.35 4.24 7.97
C ALA A 64 -11.76 4.81 7.75
N ALA A 65 -12.63 4.02 7.10
CA ALA A 65 -14.02 4.42 6.90
C ALA A 65 -14.71 4.60 8.26
N GLU A 66 -15.94 5.13 8.26
CA GLU A 66 -16.75 5.25 9.48
C GLU A 66 -16.96 3.89 10.20
N SER A 67 -16.74 2.78 9.48
CA SER A 67 -16.68 1.45 10.06
C SER A 67 -15.38 1.24 10.85
N PRO A 68 -15.45 0.89 12.15
CA PRO A 68 -14.27 0.52 12.96
C PRO A 68 -13.60 -0.78 12.50
N LEU A 69 -14.13 -1.42 11.45
CA LEU A 69 -13.65 -2.66 10.83
C LEU A 69 -12.93 -2.38 9.50
N SER A 70 -12.64 -1.13 9.17
CA SER A 70 -11.87 -0.75 7.98
C SER A 70 -10.46 -0.31 8.39
N PRO A 71 -9.42 -0.79 7.69
CA PRO A 71 -8.06 -0.33 7.95
C PRO A 71 -7.86 1.08 7.43
N GLU A 72 -6.95 1.81 8.05
CA GLU A 72 -6.29 2.95 7.42
C GLU A 72 -5.26 2.41 6.41
N ILE A 73 -5.29 2.92 5.18
CA ILE A 73 -4.42 2.46 4.10
C ILE A 73 -3.67 3.65 3.51
N ALA A 74 -2.35 3.56 3.42
CA ALA A 74 -1.54 4.50 2.66
C ALA A 74 -0.82 3.75 1.54
N VAL A 75 -0.87 4.26 0.31
CA VAL A 75 -0.18 3.69 -0.85
C VAL A 75 0.75 4.73 -1.43
N GLN A 76 2.04 4.46 -1.34
CA GLN A 76 3.08 5.27 -1.98
C GLN A 76 3.53 4.56 -3.25
N VAL A 77 3.34 5.17 -4.41
CA VAL A 77 3.78 4.63 -5.70
C VAL A 77 5.07 5.36 -6.09
N PHE A 78 6.10 4.59 -6.45
CA PHE A 78 7.40 5.09 -6.86
C PHE A 78 7.53 5.08 -8.39
N ALA A 79 8.40 5.96 -8.92
CA ALA A 79 8.63 6.09 -10.36
C ALA A 79 9.31 4.84 -10.94
N GLU A 80 10.08 4.13 -10.12
CA GLU A 80 10.86 2.94 -10.44
C GLU A 80 9.99 1.69 -10.72
N GLY A 81 8.67 1.77 -10.49
CA GLY A 81 7.74 0.67 -10.73
C GLY A 81 7.28 -0.07 -9.48
N ASP A 82 7.79 0.29 -8.32
CA ASP A 82 7.42 -0.29 -7.03
C ASP A 82 6.39 0.58 -6.29
N ALA A 83 5.71 -0.03 -5.32
CA ALA A 83 4.76 0.64 -4.44
C ALA A 83 4.91 0.14 -3.00
N HIS A 84 4.91 1.07 -2.05
CA HIS A 84 4.75 0.77 -0.64
C HIS A 84 3.28 0.84 -0.27
N ILE A 85 2.76 -0.21 0.35
CA ILE A 85 1.39 -0.23 0.86
C ILE A 85 1.45 -0.36 2.37
N THR A 86 1.00 0.65 3.10
CA THR A 86 0.88 0.63 4.55
C THR A 86 -0.57 0.32 4.92
N LEU A 87 -0.77 -0.77 5.66
CA LEU A 87 -2.06 -1.16 6.24
C LEU A 87 -2.00 -0.98 7.75
N ASP A 88 -2.69 0.04 8.29
CA ASP A 88 -2.84 0.26 9.73
C ASP A 88 -1.48 0.23 10.47
N GLY A 89 -0.50 0.93 9.88
CA GLY A 89 0.89 1.00 10.34
C GLY A 89 1.83 -0.12 9.85
N ILE A 90 1.35 -1.10 9.07
CA ILE A 90 2.17 -2.20 8.53
C ILE A 90 2.52 -1.95 7.06
N THR A 91 3.78 -1.62 6.79
CA THR A 91 4.26 -1.30 5.44
C THR A 91 4.75 -2.55 4.71
N PHE A 92 4.19 -2.79 3.53
CA PHE A 92 4.64 -3.76 2.54
C PHE A 92 5.52 -3.02 1.52
N HIS A 93 6.82 -3.30 1.50
CA HIS A 93 7.77 -2.59 0.65
C HIS A 93 7.92 -3.16 -0.77
N ASP A 94 7.66 -4.46 -0.93
CA ASP A 94 7.96 -5.18 -2.17
C ASP A 94 6.72 -5.42 -3.05
N VAL A 95 5.82 -4.43 -3.17
CA VAL A 95 4.61 -4.56 -3.98
C VAL A 95 4.82 -3.86 -5.34
N PRO A 96 4.83 -4.58 -6.46
CA PRO A 96 4.89 -3.96 -7.77
C PRO A 96 3.67 -3.07 -8.01
N ARG A 97 3.85 -1.91 -8.66
CA ARG A 97 2.76 -0.95 -8.89
C ARG A 97 1.59 -1.58 -9.63
N GLU A 98 1.83 -2.50 -10.57
CA GLU A 98 0.79 -3.20 -11.35
C GLU A 98 -0.13 -4.08 -10.49
N ARG A 99 0.33 -4.42 -9.27
CA ARG A 99 -0.41 -5.26 -8.32
C ARG A 99 -1.04 -4.49 -7.19
N ALA A 100 -0.69 -3.22 -6.99
CA ALA A 100 -1.28 -2.41 -5.94
C ALA A 100 -2.83 -2.36 -6.00
N PRO A 101 -3.47 -2.22 -7.18
CA PRO A 101 -4.94 -2.26 -7.27
C PRO A 101 -5.52 -3.60 -6.82
N ALA A 102 -4.96 -4.72 -7.28
CA ALA A 102 -5.43 -6.06 -6.89
C ALA A 102 -5.16 -6.38 -5.42
N PHE A 103 -4.08 -5.83 -4.85
CA PHE A 103 -3.79 -5.92 -3.43
C PHE A 103 -4.88 -5.21 -2.61
N LEU A 104 -5.26 -3.98 -2.99
CA LEU A 104 -6.33 -3.23 -2.33
C LEU A 104 -7.68 -3.92 -2.47
N GLU A 105 -8.03 -4.41 -3.67
CA GLU A 105 -9.25 -5.21 -3.87
C GLU A 105 -9.29 -6.42 -2.91
N THR A 106 -8.16 -7.11 -2.73
CA THR A 106 -8.05 -8.25 -1.82
C THR A 106 -8.26 -7.85 -0.35
N VAL A 107 -7.75 -6.68 0.05
CA VAL A 107 -7.92 -6.13 1.39
C VAL A 107 -9.39 -5.73 1.63
N PHE A 108 -10.00 -5.02 0.67
CA PHE A 108 -11.40 -4.60 0.76
C PHE A 108 -12.39 -5.77 0.67
N ASP A 109 -12.07 -6.83 -0.09
CA ASP A 109 -12.84 -8.08 -0.13
C ASP A 109 -12.75 -8.90 1.19
N GLY A 110 -11.96 -8.45 2.17
CA GLY A 110 -11.78 -9.17 3.43
C GLY A 110 -10.98 -10.47 3.30
N ARG A 111 -10.13 -10.60 2.27
CA ARG A 111 -9.28 -11.78 2.06
C ARG A 111 -7.91 -11.68 2.73
N ALA A 112 -7.66 -10.57 3.43
CA ALA A 112 -6.54 -10.47 4.34
C ALA A 112 -6.78 -11.38 5.55
N ARG A 113 -5.72 -11.99 6.08
CA ARG A 113 -5.79 -12.82 7.29
C ARG A 113 -4.61 -12.56 8.21
N VAL A 114 -4.86 -12.63 9.51
CA VAL A 114 -3.82 -12.50 10.52
C VAL A 114 -3.46 -13.89 11.03
N LYS A 115 -2.17 -14.24 10.96
CA LYS A 115 -1.64 -15.48 11.54
C LYS A 115 -0.87 -15.15 12.81
N LEU A 116 -1.45 -15.52 13.94
CA LEU A 116 -0.78 -15.52 15.25
C LEU A 116 -0.02 -16.84 15.43
N THR A 117 1.25 -16.73 15.82
CA THR A 117 2.06 -17.87 16.25
C THR A 117 2.42 -17.69 17.70
N TRP A 118 2.19 -18.73 18.51
CA TRP A 118 2.30 -18.65 19.97
C TRP A 118 3.73 -18.90 20.49
N TYR A 119 4.60 -19.59 19.73
CA TYR A 119 5.99 -19.81 20.12
C TYR A 119 6.95 -19.96 18.91
N PRO A 120 7.95 -19.08 18.75
CA PRO A 120 8.07 -17.77 19.41
C PRO A 120 6.87 -16.87 19.07
N PRO A 121 6.45 -15.96 19.97
CA PRO A 121 5.29 -15.10 19.75
C PRO A 121 5.56 -14.15 18.58
N TYR A 122 4.89 -14.37 17.46
CA TYR A 122 4.91 -13.43 16.34
C TYR A 122 3.56 -13.40 15.64
N CYS A 123 3.27 -12.26 15.02
CA CYS A 123 2.07 -12.04 14.26
C CYS A 123 2.45 -11.71 12.81
N ARG A 124 1.73 -12.27 11.84
CA ARG A 124 1.90 -11.95 10.42
C ARG A 124 0.58 -11.57 9.78
N LEU A 125 0.57 -10.46 9.07
CA LEU A 125 -0.50 -10.08 8.17
C LEU A 125 -0.24 -10.73 6.81
N ILE A 126 -1.23 -11.47 6.31
CA ILE A 126 -1.13 -12.25 5.07
C ILE A 126 -2.21 -11.75 4.10
N VAL A 127 -1.79 -11.26 2.94
CA VAL A 127 -2.68 -10.81 1.86
C VAL A 127 -2.45 -11.70 0.64
N ALA A 128 -3.44 -12.50 0.27
CA ALA A 128 -3.35 -13.47 -0.82
C ALA A 128 -4.06 -12.93 -2.07
N LEU A 129 -3.29 -12.47 -3.05
CA LEU A 129 -3.84 -11.97 -4.30
C LEU A 129 -4.34 -13.13 -5.17
N PRO A 130 -5.35 -12.88 -6.03
CA PRO A 130 -5.70 -13.80 -7.11
C PRO A 130 -4.49 -14.01 -8.03
N GLY A 131 -4.10 -15.27 -8.27
CA GLY A 131 -2.93 -15.60 -9.10
C GLY A 131 -1.68 -16.08 -8.33
N ASP A 132 -1.88 -16.63 -7.12
CA ASP A 132 -0.87 -17.37 -6.33
C ASP A 132 0.26 -16.53 -5.72
N ARG A 133 0.13 -15.20 -5.74
CA ARG A 133 1.04 -14.29 -5.02
C ARG A 133 0.46 -13.99 -3.64
N THR A 134 1.25 -14.26 -2.60
CA THR A 134 0.89 -13.94 -1.23
C THR A 134 1.94 -13.02 -0.61
N TYR A 135 1.50 -11.84 -0.17
CA TYR A 135 2.33 -10.92 0.60
C TYR A 135 2.16 -11.20 2.09
N LYS A 136 3.26 -11.19 2.83
CA LYS A 136 3.27 -11.50 4.26
C LYS A 136 4.19 -10.53 4.96
N GLU A 137 3.66 -9.79 5.91
CA GLU A 137 4.47 -8.89 6.74
C GLU A 137 4.34 -9.19 8.21
N VAL A 138 5.40 -8.90 8.96
CA VAL A 138 5.44 -9.08 10.40
C VAL A 138 4.73 -7.90 11.06
N VAL A 139 3.73 -8.19 11.89
CA VAL A 139 3.06 -7.17 12.69
C VAL A 139 3.92 -6.91 13.94
N PRO A 140 4.48 -5.70 14.13
CA PRO A 140 5.29 -5.38 15.28
C PRO A 140 4.38 -5.24 16.51
N MET A 141 4.28 -6.33 17.27
CA MET A 141 3.52 -6.39 18.54
C MET A 141 4.09 -5.48 19.64
N ALA A 142 5.26 -4.87 19.42
CA ALA A 142 5.96 -4.02 20.38
C ALA A 142 5.23 -2.70 20.70
N HIS A 143 4.30 -2.25 19.85
CA HIS A 143 3.70 -0.90 19.94
C HIS A 143 2.24 -0.84 20.39
N GLY A 144 1.66 -1.94 20.90
CA GLY A 144 0.27 -1.91 21.41
C GLY A 144 -0.63 -3.06 20.99
N GLY A 145 -0.09 -4.09 20.34
CA GLY A 145 -0.85 -5.26 19.91
C GLY A 145 -1.49 -5.10 18.53
N LEU A 146 -2.48 -5.95 18.22
CA LEU A 146 -3.22 -5.90 16.96
C LEU A 146 -4.13 -4.68 16.93
N SER A 147 -4.22 -4.02 15.77
CA SER A 147 -5.22 -3.00 15.54
C SER A 147 -6.65 -3.56 15.59
N ARG A 148 -7.66 -2.68 15.65
CA ARG A 148 -9.07 -3.11 15.71
C ARG A 148 -9.47 -3.92 14.48
N TRP A 149 -9.03 -3.49 13.30
CA TRP A 149 -9.24 -4.22 12.06
C TRP A 149 -8.49 -5.56 12.05
N MET A 150 -7.22 -5.60 12.48
CA MET A 150 -6.48 -6.87 12.51
C MET A 150 -7.12 -7.91 13.43
N ASN A 151 -7.71 -7.50 14.55
CA ASN A 151 -8.47 -8.39 15.43
C ASN A 151 -9.71 -9.00 14.76
N THR A 152 -10.24 -8.40 13.69
CA THR A 152 -11.38 -8.98 12.96
C THR A 152 -10.95 -10.01 11.93
N LEU A 153 -9.64 -10.06 11.63
CA LEU A 153 -9.03 -11.01 10.70
C LEU A 153 -8.44 -12.25 11.39
N THR A 154 -8.52 -12.30 12.72
CA THR A 154 -8.15 -13.48 13.49
C THR A 154 -9.34 -14.45 13.49
N PRO A 155 -9.11 -15.76 13.24
CA PRO A 155 -10.16 -16.77 13.30
C PRO A 155 -10.71 -17.00 14.72
#